data_AF-A0A0S2ZMI7-F1
#
_entry.id   AF-A0A0S2ZMI7-F1
#
_cell.length_a   1.000
_cell.length_b   1.000
_cell.length_c   1.000
_cell.angle_alpha   90.00
_cell.angle_beta   90.00
_cell.angle_gamma   90.00
#
_symmetry.space_group_name_H-M   'P 1'
#
loop_
_entity.id
_entity.type
_entity.pdbx_description
1 polymer ?
#
loop_
_entity_poly.entity_id
_entity_poly.type
_entity_poly.pdbx_seq_one_letter_code
_entity_poly.pdbx_strand_id
1 'polypeptide(L)'
;MAWNIANDDPDELLYALYHSSQIAAHTNVVFYKNEDFDNLISKARETMDKEKRIDLYKKAQDIIQEELAHYAILYSMQNFAYKKNIKGIEVNKREYFNF
;
A
#
# COMPACT_ATOMS: atom_id res chain seq x y z
N MET A 1 -9.39 -2.93 8.78
CA MET A 1 -8.22 -2.03 8.88
C MET A 1 -8.16 -1.17 7.63
N ALA A 2 -7.53 0.01 7.67
CA ALA A 2 -7.28 0.85 6.51
C ALA A 2 -5.82 1.31 6.53
N TRP A 3 -5.25 1.62 5.36
CA TRP A 3 -3.88 2.10 5.20
C TRP A 3 -3.86 3.21 4.16
N ASN A 4 -3.18 4.31 4.47
CA ASN A 4 -2.96 5.42 3.55
C ASN A 4 -1.47 5.44 3.19
N ILE A 5 -1.15 5.46 1.90
CA ILE A 5 0.23 5.53 1.42
C ILE A 5 0.71 7.00 1.41
N ALA A 6 1.91 7.25 1.90
CA ALA A 6 2.55 8.56 1.89
C ALA A 6 3.45 8.76 0.66
N ASN A 7 3.95 7.68 0.08
CA ASN A 7 4.69 7.65 -1.17
C ASN A 7 3.92 6.82 -2.22
N ASP A 8 4.19 7.07 -3.50
CA ASP A 8 3.47 6.40 -4.59
C ASP A 8 4.10 5.01 -4.90
N ASP A 9 4.74 4.38 -3.91
CA ASP A 9 5.47 3.12 -4.05
C ASP A 9 4.66 1.94 -3.46
N PRO A 10 4.39 0.87 -4.23
CA PRO A 10 3.68 -0.31 -3.71
C PRO A 10 4.34 -0.98 -2.50
N ASP A 11 5.65 -0.78 -2.30
CA ASP A 11 6.39 -1.30 -1.14
C ASP A 11 5.78 -0.83 0.19
N GLU A 12 5.35 0.43 0.27
CA GLU A 12 4.85 1.04 1.51
C GLU A 12 3.61 0.32 2.04
N LEU A 13 2.83 -0.30 1.17
CA LEU A 13 1.66 -1.09 1.55
C LEU A 13 2.04 -2.57 1.69
N LEU A 14 2.62 -3.16 0.64
CA LEU A 14 2.78 -4.62 0.56
C LEU A 14 3.80 -5.15 1.57
N TYR A 15 4.92 -4.47 1.74
CA TYR A 15 5.92 -4.88 2.74
C TYR A 15 5.40 -4.65 4.15
N ALA A 16 4.93 -3.43 4.45
CA ALA A 16 4.53 -3.03 5.79
C ALA A 16 3.39 -3.90 6.36
N LEU A 17 2.39 -4.23 5.53
CA LEU A 17 1.18 -4.92 5.99
C LEU A 17 1.28 -6.45 5.96
N TYR A 18 2.12 -7.03 5.10
CA TYR A 18 2.05 -8.47 4.82
C TYR A 18 3.38 -9.21 4.91
N HIS A 19 4.54 -8.53 4.82
CA HIS A 19 5.81 -9.25 4.95
C HIS A 19 5.96 -9.83 6.36
N SER A 20 6.41 -11.07 6.50
CA SER A 20 6.39 -11.76 7.79
C SER A 20 7.30 -11.09 8.84
N SER A 21 8.39 -10.44 8.41
CA SER A 21 9.25 -9.66 9.30
C SER A 21 8.52 -8.50 10.00
N GLN A 22 7.41 -8.03 9.41
CA GLN A 22 6.63 -6.92 9.95
C GLN A 22 5.67 -7.33 11.07
N ILE A 23 5.57 -8.62 11.38
CA ILE A 23 4.88 -9.11 12.57
C ILE A 23 5.57 -8.59 13.83
N ALA A 24 6.91 -8.70 13.89
CA ALA A 24 7.71 -8.19 15.00
C ALA A 24 7.68 -6.64 15.09
N ALA A 25 7.47 -5.97 13.95
CA ALA A 25 7.29 -4.53 13.87
C ALA A 25 5.84 -4.08 14.16
N HIS A 26 4.92 -5.02 14.37
CA HIS A 26 3.50 -4.80 14.69
C HIS A 26 2.67 -4.11 13.59
N THR A 27 3.17 -4.02 12.35
CA THR A 27 2.42 -3.44 11.21
C THR A 27 1.69 -4.51 10.41
N ASN A 28 2.22 -5.74 10.35
CA ASN A 28 1.48 -6.91 9.88
C ASN A 28 0.63 -7.47 11.04
N VAL A 29 -0.56 -6.89 11.20
CA VAL A 29 -1.50 -7.22 12.31
C VAL A 29 -2.32 -8.47 12.06
N VAL A 30 -2.35 -8.96 10.81
CA VAL A 30 -3.07 -10.19 10.43
C VAL A 30 -2.20 -11.43 10.68
N PHE A 31 -0.96 -11.24 11.15
CA PHE A 31 0.03 -12.29 11.37
C PHE A 31 0.27 -13.15 10.13
N TYR A 32 0.12 -12.53 8.94
CA TYR A 32 0.28 -13.23 7.67
C TYR A 32 1.73 -13.62 7.46
N LYS A 33 1.96 -14.85 7.00
CA LYS A 33 3.29 -15.38 6.71
C LYS A 33 3.20 -16.33 5.51
N ASN A 34 3.89 -15.96 4.44
CA ASN A 34 4.03 -16.78 3.24
C ASN A 34 5.42 -16.52 2.66
N GLU A 35 6.23 -17.58 2.50
CA GLU A 35 7.63 -17.45 2.06
C GLU A 35 7.72 -16.97 0.60
N ASP A 36 6.80 -17.39 -0.27
CA ASP A 36 6.78 -16.95 -1.68
C ASP A 36 6.45 -15.46 -1.78
N PHE A 37 5.47 -15.00 -0.99
CA PHE A 37 5.16 -13.57 -0.87
C PHE A 37 6.37 -12.77 -0.37
N ASP A 38 6.99 -13.21 0.74
CA ASP A 38 8.16 -12.53 1.32
C ASP A 38 9.32 -12.42 0.32
N ASN A 39 9.57 -13.49 -0.43
CA ASN A 39 10.60 -13.54 -1.47
C ASN A 39 10.29 -12.58 -2.64
N LEU A 40 9.04 -12.54 -3.10
CA LEU A 40 8.61 -11.63 -4.17
C LEU A 40 8.78 -10.16 -3.76
N ILE A 41 8.35 -9.81 -2.54
CA ILE A 41 8.48 -8.44 -2.02
C ILE A 41 9.95 -8.07 -1.82
N SER A 42 10.75 -8.93 -1.19
CA SER A 42 12.18 -8.68 -0.98
C SER A 42 12.91 -8.44 -2.32
N LYS A 43 12.63 -9.28 -3.33
CA LYS A 43 13.18 -9.10 -4.67
C LYS A 43 12.71 -7.81 -5.35
N ALA A 44 11.44 -7.43 -5.16
CA ALA A 44 10.91 -6.20 -5.73
C ALA A 44 11.60 -4.95 -5.17
N ARG A 45 12.02 -4.99 -3.90
CA ARG A 45 12.76 -3.90 -3.23
C ARG A 45 14.20 -3.75 -3.73
N GLU A 46 14.81 -4.84 -4.15
CA GLU A 46 16.16 -4.85 -4.73
C GLU A 46 16.18 -4.57 -6.25
N THR A 47 15.02 -4.57 -6.90
CA THR A 47 14.91 -4.44 -8.36
C THR A 47 14.77 -2.97 -8.79
N MET A 48 15.73 -2.48 -9.58
CA MET A 48 15.70 -1.13 -10.16
C MET A 48 14.92 -1.02 -11.47
N ASP A 49 14.71 -2.14 -12.16
CA ASP A 49 13.94 -2.22 -13.41
C ASP A 49 12.45 -2.11 -13.10
N LYS A 50 11.82 -1.02 -13.57
CA LYS A 50 10.42 -0.72 -13.27
C LYS A 50 9.45 -1.80 -13.73
N GLU A 51 9.64 -2.35 -14.93
CA GLU A 51 8.69 -3.33 -15.49
C GLU A 51 8.80 -4.67 -14.76
N LYS A 52 10.03 -5.10 -14.42
CA LYS A 52 10.24 -6.28 -13.57
C LYS A 52 9.65 -6.08 -12.19
N ARG A 53 9.81 -4.89 -11.61
CA ARG A 53 9.27 -4.56 -10.29
C ARG A 53 7.73 -4.59 -10.29
N ILE A 54 7.09 -4.11 -11.35
CA ILE A 54 5.64 -4.20 -11.54
C ILE A 54 5.19 -5.67 -11.59
N ASP A 55 5.88 -6.52 -12.35
CA ASP A 55 5.54 -7.95 -12.45
C ASP A 55 5.64 -8.67 -11.10
N LEU A 56 6.68 -8.38 -10.31
CA LEU A 56 6.85 -8.92 -8.96
C LEU A 56 5.70 -8.50 -8.03
N TYR A 57 5.32 -7.22 -8.03
CA TYR A 57 4.23 -6.74 -7.20
C TYR A 57 2.85 -7.27 -7.63
N LYS A 58 2.63 -7.52 -8.92
CA LYS A 58 1.39 -8.16 -9.38
C LYS A 58 1.25 -9.56 -8.82
N LYS A 59 2.31 -10.37 -8.96
CA LYS A 59 2.34 -11.73 -8.40
C LYS A 59 2.13 -11.75 -6.89
N ALA A 60 2.73 -10.80 -6.17
CA ALA A 60 2.53 -10.68 -4.73
C ALA A 60 1.08 -10.34 -4.36
N GLN A 61 0.43 -9.46 -5.12
CA GLN A 61 -0.99 -9.12 -4.93
C GLN A 61 -1.92 -10.29 -5.25
N ASP A 62 -1.60 -11.08 -6.27
CA ASP A 62 -2.37 -12.29 -6.62
C ASP A 62 -2.39 -13.28 -5.43
N ILE A 63 -1.23 -13.54 -4.81
CA ILE A 63 -1.14 -14.41 -3.61
C ILE A 63 -2.03 -13.88 -2.47
N ILE A 64 -1.96 -12.58 -2.16
CA ILE A 64 -2.75 -11.97 -1.08
C ILE A 64 -4.26 -12.11 -1.36
N GLN A 65 -4.66 -11.95 -2.62
CA GLN A 65 -6.05 -12.05 -3.04
C GLN A 65 -6.56 -13.51 -3.03
N GLU A 66 -5.72 -14.47 -3.42
CA GLU A 66 -6.04 -15.90 -3.42
C GLU A 66 -6.13 -16.48 -2.00
N GLU A 67 -5.19 -16.11 -1.13
CA GLU A 67 -5.13 -16.59 0.26
C GLU A 67 -6.01 -15.78 1.21
N LEU A 68 -6.59 -14.68 0.74
CA LEU A 68 -7.48 -13.79 1.50
C LEU A 68 -6.84 -13.29 2.81
N ALA A 69 -5.53 -13.00 2.78
CA ALA A 69 -4.82 -12.43 3.93
C ALA A 69 -5.47 -11.11 4.41
N HIS A 70 -6.02 -10.36 3.47
CA HIS A 70 -6.98 -9.30 3.71
C HIS A 70 -8.06 -9.31 2.63
N TYR A 71 -9.32 -9.10 3.04
CA TYR A 71 -10.41 -8.86 2.11
C TYR A 71 -10.53 -7.35 1.83
N ALA A 72 -10.16 -6.92 0.62
CA ALA A 72 -10.31 -5.53 0.21
C ALA A 72 -11.80 -5.20 -0.02
N ILE A 73 -12.40 -4.47 0.93
CA ILE A 73 -13.84 -4.16 0.88
C ILE A 73 -14.11 -2.97 -0.03
N LEU A 74 -13.32 -1.89 0.10
CA LEU A 74 -13.48 -0.66 -0.68
C LEU A 74 -12.19 0.16 -0.66
N TYR A 75 -12.07 1.05 -1.66
CA TYR A 75 -11.13 2.17 -1.66
C TYR A 75 -11.95 3.45 -1.50
N SER A 76 -11.77 4.15 -0.38
CA SER A 76 -12.62 5.30 -0.02
C SER A 76 -12.29 6.53 -0.84
N MET A 77 -13.31 7.29 -1.23
CA MET A 77 -13.11 8.67 -1.71
C MET A 77 -12.97 9.61 -0.51
N GLN A 78 -12.02 10.55 -0.56
CA GLN A 78 -11.99 11.64 0.39
C GLN A 78 -12.93 12.78 0.01
N ASN A 79 -13.70 13.26 0.98
CA ASN A 79 -14.63 14.36 0.83
C ASN A 79 -14.12 15.56 1.62
N PHE A 80 -13.93 16.69 0.94
CA PHE A 80 -13.47 17.94 1.55
C PHE A 80 -14.57 18.99 1.52
N ALA A 81 -14.67 19.78 2.60
CA ALA A 81 -15.58 20.91 2.69
C ALA A 81 -14.83 22.13 3.21
N TYR A 82 -15.05 23.28 2.57
CA TYR A 82 -14.44 24.54 2.93
C TYR A 82 -15.41 25.70 2.70
N LYS A 83 -15.18 26.83 3.39
CA LYS A 83 -16.03 28.02 3.25
C LYS A 83 -15.88 28.62 1.85
N LYS A 84 -16.99 29.10 1.27
CA LYS A 84 -17.04 29.67 -0.11
C LYS A 84 -16.05 30.82 -0.35
N ASN A 85 -15.68 31.56 0.70
CA ASN A 85 -14.76 32.68 0.63
C ASN A 85 -13.27 32.27 0.67
N ILE A 86 -12.94 31.01 0.97
CA ILE A 86 -11.57 30.52 0.90
C ILE A 86 -11.27 30.15 -0.56
N LYS A 87 -10.16 30.67 -1.09
CA LYS A 87 -9.69 30.47 -2.47
C LYS A 87 -8.28 29.87 -2.44
N GLY A 88 -7.86 29.28 -3.56
CA GLY A 88 -6.51 28.71 -3.69
C GLY A 88 -6.31 27.37 -2.98
N ILE A 89 -7.38 26.70 -2.54
CA ILE A 89 -7.26 25.35 -1.99
C ILE A 89 -7.01 24.38 -3.13
N GLU A 90 -5.85 23.73 -3.09
CA GLU A 90 -5.53 22.59 -3.94
C GLU A 90 -5.42 21.32 -3.08
N VAL A 91 -6.07 20.25 -3.52
CA VAL A 91 -5.93 18.93 -2.91
C VAL A 91 -5.01 18.11 -3.80
N ASN A 92 -3.90 17.61 -3.24
CA ASN A 92 -2.98 16.78 -3.99
C ASN A 92 -3.45 15.31 -4.06
N LYS A 93 -2.78 14.47 -4.86
CA LYS A 93 -3.15 13.04 -5.05
C LYS A 93 -3.07 12.20 -3.78
N ARG A 94 -2.38 12.71 -2.76
CA ARG A 94 -2.24 12.09 -1.43
C ARG A 94 -3.19 12.72 -0.42
N GLU A 95 -4.13 13.50 -0.92
CA GLU A 95 -5.28 13.99 -0.17
C GLU A 95 -4.89 14.99 0.93
N TYR A 96 -3.72 15.62 0.79
CA TYR A 96 -3.31 16.76 1.60
C TYR A 96 -3.65 18.08 0.91
N PHE A 97 -3.97 19.08 1.73
CA PHE A 97 -4.12 20.46 1.28
C PHE A 97 -2.77 21.10 1.02
N ASN A 98 -2.64 21.70 -0.15
CA ASN A 98 -1.62 22.70 -0.43
C ASN A 98 -2.26 24.07 -0.20
N PHE A 99 -1.61 24.91 0.63
CA PHE A 99 -2.02 26.28 0.95
C PHE A 99 -1.11 27.28 0.25
#